data_AF-A0A0F5R2B2-F1
#
_entry.id   AF-A0A0F5R2B2-F1
#
_cell.length_a   1.000
_cell.length_b   1.000
_cell.length_c   1.000
_cell.angle_alpha   90.00
_cell.angle_beta   90.00
_cell.angle_gamma   90.00
#
_symmetry.space_group_name_H-M   'P 1'
#
loop_
_entity.id
_entity.type
_entity.pdbx_description
1 polymer ?
#
loop_
_entity_poly.entity_id
_entity_poly.type
_entity_poly.pdbx_seq_one_letter_code
_entity_poly.pdbx_strand_id
1 'polypeptide(L)'
;MEASSPPETTKRSYALAVTLVLLTASLIGNVFLFSLHLQDKQQDRVDKGKTILQSMGGTSQALSNLAALLPSMEEKSGADKDRAIYDAGAFFLGQSGSLLTLMDRGEEYSADASKWPADYKQSAAAYVEKAGKAIVSGTKEDKARLAQTAKELARLLGGVDFSIDSKERALTIQAEKGWPDICLQMLNVMEAYLKS
;
A
#
# COMPACT_ATOMS: atom_id res chain seq x y z
N MET A 1 -11.77 41.59 -81.25
CA MET A 1 -12.39 41.88 -79.94
C MET A 1 -13.20 40.66 -79.54
N GLU A 2 -13.34 40.44 -78.22
CA GLU A 2 -13.90 39.29 -77.50
C GLU A 2 -12.94 38.08 -77.41
N ALA A 3 -12.05 38.02 -76.41
CA ALA A 3 -12.27 37.73 -74.97
C ALA A 3 -12.83 36.30 -74.76
N SER A 4 -11.98 35.32 -74.50
CA SER A 4 -11.39 34.95 -73.19
C SER A 4 -12.18 33.86 -72.46
N SER A 5 -11.53 32.70 -72.37
CA SER A 5 -11.49 31.75 -71.26
C SER A 5 -12.47 30.57 -71.21
N PRO A 6 -11.95 29.33 -70.98
CA PRO A 6 -12.73 28.10 -70.81
C PRO A 6 -13.42 28.04 -69.43
N PRO A 7 -14.39 27.13 -69.23
CA PRO A 7 -15.01 26.92 -67.92
C PRO A 7 -14.03 26.24 -66.96
N GLU A 8 -13.25 27.02 -66.23
CA GLU A 8 -12.33 26.52 -65.22
C GLU A 8 -13.04 26.33 -63.86
N THR A 9 -13.20 25.05 -63.49
CA THR A 9 -13.12 24.52 -62.12
C THR A 9 -14.31 24.70 -61.16
N THR A 10 -15.33 23.87 -61.33
CA THR A 10 -16.09 23.32 -60.18
C THR A 10 -15.54 21.94 -59.79
N LYS A 11 -14.24 21.82 -59.54
CA LYS A 11 -13.68 20.69 -58.78
C LYS A 11 -13.81 21.05 -57.31
N ARG A 12 -15.01 20.88 -56.77
CA ARG A 12 -15.34 21.13 -55.36
C ARG A 12 -14.28 20.53 -54.46
N SER A 13 -13.94 21.29 -53.42
CA SER A 13 -12.89 21.06 -52.42
C SER A 13 -13.12 19.81 -51.54
N TYR A 14 -13.28 18.63 -52.16
CA TYR A 14 -13.45 17.36 -51.45
C TYR A 14 -12.18 16.97 -50.70
N ALA A 15 -11.01 17.31 -51.23
CA ALA A 15 -9.73 17.09 -50.55
C ALA A 15 -9.68 17.83 -49.20
N LEU A 16 -10.13 19.09 -49.16
CA LEU A 16 -10.16 19.89 -47.93
C LEU A 16 -11.15 19.32 -46.91
N ALA A 17 -12.35 18.93 -47.35
CA ALA A 17 -13.34 18.30 -46.49
C ALA A 17 -12.84 16.95 -45.92
N VAL A 18 -12.21 16.11 -46.76
CA VAL A 18 -11.63 14.83 -46.34
C VAL A 18 -10.46 15.05 -45.37
N THR A 19 -9.56 16.00 -45.64
CA THR A 19 -8.48 16.33 -44.70
C THR A 19 -9.01 16.88 -43.38
N LEU A 20 -10.09 17.66 -43.40
CA LEU A 20 -10.70 18.21 -42.19
C LEU A 20 -11.36 17.11 -41.35
N VAL A 21 -12.02 16.14 -41.99
CA VAL A 21 -12.58 14.94 -41.34
C VAL A 21 -11.48 14.04 -40.77
N LEU A 22 -10.41 13.80 -41.53
CA LEU A 22 -9.26 13.02 -41.04
C LEU A 22 -8.54 13.71 -39.88
N LEU A 23 -8.39 15.03 -39.96
CA LEU A 23 -7.79 15.84 -38.89
C LEU A 23 -8.66 15.80 -37.63
N THR A 24 -9.98 16.00 -37.75
CA THR A 24 -10.88 15.93 -36.59
C THR A 24 -10.96 14.52 -36.02
N ALA A 25 -11.02 13.48 -36.84
CA ALA A 25 -10.97 12.08 -36.38
C ALA A 25 -9.64 11.76 -35.67
N SER A 26 -8.51 12.25 -36.19
CA SER A 26 -7.20 12.10 -35.55
C SER A 26 -7.12 12.85 -34.22
N LEU A 27 -7.65 14.07 -34.15
CA LEU A 27 -7.68 14.87 -32.93
C LEU A 27 -8.57 14.21 -31.85
N ILE A 28 -9.76 13.74 -32.24
CA ILE A 28 -10.68 13.00 -31.35
C ILE A 28 -10.00 11.72 -30.85
N GLY A 29 -9.35 10.96 -31.73
CA GLY A 29 -8.62 9.75 -31.36
C GLY A 29 -7.52 10.02 -30.34
N ASN A 30 -6.71 11.07 -30.55
CA ASN A 30 -5.64 11.43 -29.62
C ASN A 30 -6.18 11.91 -28.26
N VAL A 31 -7.23 12.73 -28.25
CA VAL A 31 -7.87 13.19 -27.00
C VAL A 31 -8.54 12.03 -26.25
N PHE A 32 -9.12 11.08 -26.98
CA PHE A 32 -9.73 9.88 -26.41
C PHE A 32 -8.68 8.96 -25.79
N LEU A 33 -7.60 8.66 -26.51
CA LEU A 33 -6.47 7.87 -25.99
C LEU A 33 -5.83 8.55 -24.79
N PHE A 34 -5.66 9.87 -24.82
CA PHE A 34 -5.14 10.63 -23.69
C PHE A 34 -6.08 10.58 -22.47
N SER A 35 -7.39 10.65 -22.70
CA SER A 35 -8.40 10.48 -21.64
C SER A 35 -8.36 9.09 -21.02
N LEU A 36 -8.26 8.03 -21.82
CA LEU A 36 -8.11 6.65 -21.33
C LEU A 36 -6.82 6.50 -20.51
N HIS A 37 -5.71 7.03 -21.00
CA HIS A 37 -4.43 7.02 -20.28
C HIS A 37 -4.49 7.74 -18.93
N LEU A 38 -5.20 8.86 -18.85
CA LEU A 38 -5.41 9.56 -17.59
C LEU A 38 -6.30 8.76 -16.63
N GLN A 39 -7.35 8.11 -17.13
CA GLN A 39 -8.21 7.24 -16.33
C GLN A 39 -7.43 6.04 -15.78
N ASP A 40 -6.63 5.36 -16.60
CA ASP A 40 -5.81 4.22 -16.18
C ASP A 40 -4.80 4.63 -15.11
N LYS A 41 -4.13 5.78 -15.28
CA LYS A 41 -3.21 6.31 -14.26
C LYS A 41 -3.90 6.66 -12.96
N GLN A 42 -5.10 7.22 -13.02
CA GLN A 42 -5.87 7.54 -11.82
C GLN A 42 -6.34 6.27 -11.12
N GLN A 43 -6.71 5.24 -11.87
CA GLN A 43 -7.11 3.94 -11.34
C GLN A 43 -5.93 3.21 -10.68
N ASP A 44 -4.75 3.18 -11.32
CA ASP A 44 -3.51 2.63 -10.72
C ASP A 44 -3.17 3.30 -9.39
N ARG A 45 -3.28 4.63 -9.33
CA ARG A 45 -3.13 5.37 -8.07
C ARG A 45 -4.15 4.90 -7.05
N VAL A 46 -5.44 4.91 -7.38
CA VAL A 46 -6.47 4.46 -6.43
C VAL A 46 -6.17 3.06 -5.89
N ASP A 47 -5.75 2.13 -6.73
CA ASP A 47 -5.47 0.75 -6.33
C ASP A 47 -4.22 0.65 -5.41
N LYS A 48 -3.17 1.44 -5.67
CA LYS A 48 -2.03 1.58 -4.75
C LYS A 48 -2.45 2.15 -3.39
N GLY A 49 -3.27 3.20 -3.40
CA GLY A 49 -3.81 3.80 -2.19
C GLY A 49 -4.63 2.83 -1.34
N LYS A 50 -5.51 2.05 -1.98
CA LYS A 50 -6.26 0.97 -1.33
C LYS A 50 -5.33 -0.08 -0.73
N THR A 51 -4.28 -0.47 -1.46
CA THR A 51 -3.29 -1.44 -0.98
C THR A 51 -2.59 -0.95 0.29
N ILE A 52 -2.22 0.33 0.35
CA ILE A 52 -1.62 0.95 1.55
C ILE A 52 -2.59 0.88 2.72
N LEU A 53 -3.84 1.32 2.54
CA LEU A 53 -4.86 1.31 3.60
C LEU A 53 -5.17 -0.12 4.09
N GLN A 54 -5.29 -1.08 3.16
CA GLN A 54 -5.47 -2.50 3.50
C GLN A 54 -4.29 -3.05 4.29
N SER A 55 -3.06 -2.71 3.87
CA SER A 55 -1.84 -3.17 4.53
C SER A 55 -1.73 -2.59 5.94
N MET A 56 -2.03 -1.31 6.11
CA MET A 56 -2.06 -0.65 7.42
C MET A 56 -3.14 -1.24 8.34
N GLY A 57 -4.38 -1.39 7.84
CA GLY A 57 -5.48 -1.96 8.61
C GLY A 57 -5.21 -3.41 9.01
N GLY A 58 -4.74 -4.25 8.08
CA GLY A 58 -4.37 -5.64 8.34
C GLY A 58 -3.23 -5.75 9.36
N THR A 59 -2.21 -4.91 9.24
CA THR A 59 -1.09 -4.85 10.19
C THR A 59 -1.55 -4.41 11.58
N SER A 60 -2.34 -3.33 11.66
CA SER A 60 -2.87 -2.82 12.94
C SER A 60 -3.74 -3.85 13.65
N GLN A 61 -4.62 -4.53 12.91
CA GLN A 61 -5.47 -5.59 13.45
C GLN A 61 -4.65 -6.78 13.95
N ALA A 62 -3.66 -7.22 13.17
CA ALA A 62 -2.81 -8.35 13.54
C ALA A 62 -2.01 -8.06 14.82
N LEU A 63 -1.43 -6.86 14.92
CA LEU A 63 -0.67 -6.42 16.09
C LEU A 63 -1.57 -6.26 17.32
N SER A 64 -2.77 -5.71 17.16
CA SER A 64 -3.74 -5.54 18.25
C SER A 64 -4.22 -6.90 18.78
N ASN A 65 -4.54 -7.83 17.88
CA ASN A 65 -4.90 -9.20 18.23
C ASN A 65 -3.75 -9.92 18.94
N LEU A 66 -2.52 -9.78 18.42
CA LEU A 66 -1.35 -10.40 19.02
C LEU A 66 -1.09 -9.88 20.44
N ALA A 67 -1.17 -8.56 20.63
CA ALA A 67 -1.02 -7.93 21.94
C ALA A 67 -2.09 -8.38 22.96
N ALA A 68 -3.32 -8.67 22.50
CA ALA A 68 -4.40 -9.16 23.34
C ALA A 68 -4.29 -10.66 23.67
N LEU A 69 -3.89 -11.48 22.69
CA LEU A 69 -3.84 -12.94 22.83
C LEU A 69 -2.66 -13.41 23.67
N LEU A 70 -1.46 -12.85 23.47
CA LEU A 70 -0.22 -13.32 24.10
C LEU A 70 -0.27 -13.38 25.64
N PRO A 71 -0.80 -12.37 26.37
CA PRO A 71 -0.90 -12.44 27.83
C PRO A 71 -1.80 -13.58 28.32
N SER A 72 -2.91 -13.84 27.60
CA SER A 72 -3.90 -14.86 27.98
C SER A 72 -3.44 -16.30 27.72
N MET A 73 -2.39 -16.50 26.91
CA MET A 73 -1.88 -17.84 26.58
C MET A 73 -1.23 -18.54 27.77
N GLU A 74 -0.73 -17.78 28.74
CA GLU A 74 -0.04 -18.34 29.90
C GLU A 74 -1.02 -18.93 30.93
N GLU A 75 -2.28 -18.49 30.90
CA GLU A 75 -3.34 -19.02 31.75
C GLU A 75 -3.96 -20.30 31.17
N LYS A 76 -3.69 -20.60 29.90
CA LYS A 76 -4.19 -21.78 29.18
C LYS A 76 -3.23 -22.96 29.36
N SER A 77 -3.79 -24.17 29.39
CA SER A 77 -3.01 -25.42 29.48
C SER A 77 -3.54 -26.48 28.52
N GLY A 78 -2.70 -27.46 28.19
CA GLY A 78 -3.05 -28.54 27.26
C GLY A 78 -3.53 -28.02 25.90
N ALA A 79 -4.60 -28.62 25.38
CA ALA A 79 -5.15 -28.33 24.05
C ALA A 79 -5.57 -26.86 23.86
N ASP A 80 -6.00 -26.18 24.93
CA ASP A 80 -6.38 -24.76 24.86
C ASP A 80 -5.18 -23.85 24.62
N LYS A 81 -4.01 -24.23 25.15
CA LYS A 81 -2.75 -23.52 24.90
C LYS A 81 -2.30 -23.69 23.46
N ASP A 82 -2.35 -24.93 22.96
CA ASP A 82 -1.97 -25.24 21.57
C ASP A 82 -2.87 -24.50 20.58
N ARG A 83 -4.18 -24.44 20.84
CA ARG A 83 -5.13 -23.67 20.04
C ARG A 83 -4.81 -22.18 20.06
N ALA A 84 -4.50 -21.61 21.22
CA ALA A 84 -4.18 -20.19 21.32
C ALA A 84 -2.86 -19.83 20.58
N ILE A 85 -1.86 -20.72 20.64
CA ILE A 85 -0.62 -20.57 19.86
C ILE A 85 -0.93 -20.63 18.36
N TYR A 86 -1.74 -21.59 17.93
CA TYR A 86 -2.17 -21.70 16.54
C TYR A 86 -2.90 -20.44 16.07
N ASP A 87 -3.89 -19.98 16.83
CA ASP A 87 -4.69 -18.81 16.48
C ASP A 87 -3.80 -17.56 16.36
N ALA A 88 -2.93 -17.30 17.34
CA ALA A 88 -2.02 -16.15 17.28
C ALA A 88 -1.00 -16.26 16.14
N GLY A 89 -0.45 -17.45 15.91
CA GLY A 89 0.43 -17.70 14.77
C GLY A 89 -0.28 -17.45 13.45
N ALA A 90 -1.50 -17.97 13.28
CA ALA A 90 -2.31 -17.78 12.09
C ALA A 90 -2.68 -16.30 11.85
N PHE A 91 -3.06 -15.56 12.89
CA PHE A 91 -3.38 -14.14 12.78
C PHE A 91 -2.14 -13.29 12.44
N PHE A 92 -1.02 -13.51 13.13
CA PHE A 92 0.18 -12.72 12.92
C PHE A 92 0.89 -13.07 11.60
N LEU A 93 1.14 -14.36 11.34
CA LEU A 93 1.81 -14.80 10.12
C LEU A 93 0.92 -14.63 8.89
N GLY A 94 -0.39 -14.84 9.01
CA GLY A 94 -1.35 -14.60 7.92
C GLY A 94 -1.41 -13.14 7.47
N GLN A 95 -1.03 -12.19 8.33
CA GLN A 95 -0.96 -10.76 8.01
C GLN A 95 0.48 -10.22 7.91
N SER A 96 1.49 -11.08 8.03
CA SER A 96 2.89 -10.66 7.93
C SER A 96 3.22 -10.05 6.56
N GLY A 97 2.58 -10.53 5.49
CA GLY A 97 2.68 -9.94 4.15
C GLY A 97 2.17 -8.50 4.10
N SER A 98 1.15 -8.15 4.89
CA SER A 98 0.62 -6.79 5.01
C SER A 98 1.65 -5.87 5.67
N LEU A 99 2.34 -6.34 6.71
CA LEU A 99 3.42 -5.59 7.37
C LEU A 99 4.61 -5.37 6.43
N LEU A 100 5.04 -6.40 5.71
CA LEU A 100 6.16 -6.29 4.76
C LEU A 100 5.82 -5.37 3.58
N THR A 101 4.59 -5.49 3.04
CA THR A 101 4.09 -4.59 2.00
C THR A 101 4.05 -3.15 2.52
N LEU A 102 3.61 -2.94 3.75
CA LEU A 102 3.59 -1.62 4.36
C LEU A 102 4.99 -1.00 4.47
N MET A 103 6.02 -1.78 4.81
CA MET A 103 7.40 -1.30 4.83
C MET A 103 7.89 -0.90 3.45
N ASP A 104 7.62 -1.72 2.42
CA ASP A 104 7.98 -1.39 1.04
C ASP A 104 7.29 -0.12 0.55
N ARG A 105 6.00 0.06 0.86
CA ARG A 105 5.28 1.29 0.50
C ARG A 105 5.79 2.49 1.31
N GLY A 106 6.13 2.29 2.58
CA GLY A 106 6.68 3.34 3.42
C GLY A 106 7.99 3.89 2.87
N GLU A 107 8.86 3.04 2.36
CA GLU A 107 10.10 3.46 1.69
C GLU A 107 9.79 4.17 0.36
N GLU A 108 8.97 3.56 -0.51
CA GLU A 108 8.62 4.09 -1.84
C GLU A 108 8.00 5.49 -1.79
N TYR A 109 7.15 5.75 -0.80
CA TYR A 109 6.44 7.02 -0.64
C TYR A 109 7.13 7.96 0.36
N SER A 110 8.30 7.60 0.90
CA SER A 110 9.05 8.47 1.79
C SER A 110 9.51 9.73 1.07
N ALA A 111 9.42 10.88 1.75
CA ALA A 111 9.98 12.12 1.24
C ALA A 111 11.51 12.12 1.23
N ASP A 112 12.14 11.27 2.04
CA ASP A 112 13.59 11.16 2.20
C ASP A 112 13.99 9.69 2.42
N ALA A 113 14.22 8.99 1.30
CA ALA A 113 14.65 7.59 1.31
C ALA A 113 15.99 7.37 2.03
N SER A 114 16.83 8.41 2.19
CA SER A 114 18.12 8.26 2.88
C SER A 114 17.99 7.94 4.38
N LYS A 115 16.80 8.19 4.96
CA LYS A 115 16.48 7.83 6.34
C LYS A 115 16.19 6.34 6.52
N TRP A 116 15.95 5.61 5.44
CA TRP A 116 15.66 4.18 5.49
C TRP A 116 16.96 3.38 5.48
N PRO A 117 17.15 2.44 6.44
CA PRO A 117 18.28 1.52 6.42
C PRO A 117 18.27 0.68 5.14
N ALA A 118 19.43 0.44 4.54
CA ALA A 118 19.55 -0.37 3.31
C ALA A 118 19.06 -1.82 3.51
N ASP A 119 19.10 -2.30 4.75
CA ASP A 119 18.70 -3.64 5.20
C ASP A 119 17.29 -3.68 5.81
N TYR A 120 16.47 -2.63 5.65
CA TYR A 120 15.13 -2.57 6.27
C TYR A 120 14.26 -3.80 6.00
N LYS A 121 14.35 -4.38 4.78
CA LYS A 121 13.62 -5.60 4.41
C LYS A 121 14.05 -6.80 5.25
N GLN A 122 15.35 -6.92 5.49
CA GLN A 122 15.94 -7.99 6.30
C GLN A 122 15.53 -7.81 7.76
N SER A 123 15.58 -6.59 8.29
CA SER A 123 15.10 -6.25 9.63
C SER A 123 13.62 -6.59 9.81
N ALA A 124 12.76 -6.18 8.87
CA ALA A 124 11.32 -6.47 8.95
C ALA A 124 11.03 -7.98 8.87
N ALA A 125 11.69 -8.71 7.96
CA ALA A 125 11.56 -10.16 7.86
C ALA A 125 12.06 -10.89 9.12
N ALA A 126 13.21 -10.47 9.66
CA ALA A 126 13.76 -11.02 10.90
C ALA A 126 12.84 -10.76 12.09
N TYR A 127 12.18 -9.60 12.15
CA TYR A 127 11.17 -9.32 13.18
C TYR A 127 10.02 -10.31 13.10
N VAL A 128 9.45 -10.51 11.91
CA VAL A 128 8.35 -11.48 11.69
C VAL A 128 8.78 -12.89 12.12
N GLU A 129 9.98 -13.32 11.74
CA GLU A 129 10.51 -14.64 12.11
C GLU A 129 10.69 -14.77 13.63
N LYS A 130 11.32 -13.79 14.28
CA LYS A 130 11.56 -13.79 15.73
C LYS A 130 10.25 -13.75 16.51
N ALA A 131 9.30 -12.93 16.08
CA ALA A 131 7.96 -12.86 16.66
C ALA A 131 7.22 -14.20 16.49
N GLY A 132 7.28 -14.81 15.32
CA GLY A 132 6.72 -16.16 15.07
C GLY A 132 7.31 -17.21 16.02
N LYS A 133 8.63 -17.23 16.21
CA LYS A 133 9.30 -18.12 17.17
C LYS A 133 8.85 -17.85 18.60
N ALA A 134 8.73 -16.57 19.00
CA ALA A 134 8.28 -16.21 20.33
C ALA A 134 6.83 -16.62 20.62
N ILE A 135 5.94 -16.58 19.61
CA ILE A 135 4.57 -17.09 19.72
C ILE A 135 4.56 -18.61 19.97
N VAL A 136 5.32 -19.36 19.19
CA VAL A 136 5.29 -20.83 19.20
C VAL A 136 6.03 -21.42 20.40
N SER A 137 7.26 -20.96 20.64
CA SER A 137 8.18 -21.58 21.60
C SER A 137 8.88 -20.58 22.52
N GLY A 138 8.45 -19.32 22.54
CA GLY A 138 9.02 -18.30 23.40
C GLY A 138 8.73 -18.54 24.87
N THR A 139 9.62 -18.03 25.72
CA THR A 139 9.39 -17.94 27.17
C THR A 139 8.24 -16.97 27.48
N LYS A 140 7.77 -16.98 28.73
CA LYS A 140 6.77 -16.02 29.20
C LYS A 140 7.26 -14.58 29.01
N GLU A 141 8.53 -14.34 29.29
CA GLU A 141 9.18 -13.05 29.10
C GLU A 141 9.22 -12.66 27.62
N ASP A 142 9.51 -13.60 26.71
CA ASP A 142 9.54 -13.33 25.27
C ASP A 142 8.16 -12.92 24.75
N LYS A 143 7.11 -13.62 25.19
CA LYS A 143 5.72 -13.31 24.82
C LYS A 143 5.25 -11.99 25.40
N ALA A 144 5.61 -11.68 26.65
CA ALA A 144 5.29 -10.39 27.26
C ALA A 144 5.99 -9.24 26.53
N ARG A 145 7.27 -9.41 26.15
CA ARG A 145 8.00 -8.44 25.34
C ARG A 145 7.35 -8.27 23.97
N LEU A 146 7.03 -9.37 23.29
CA LEU A 146 6.36 -9.31 21.99
C LEU A 146 4.98 -8.63 22.08
N ALA A 147 4.21 -8.89 23.12
CA ALA A 147 2.92 -8.24 23.34
C ALA A 147 3.08 -6.72 23.52
N GLN A 148 4.10 -6.28 24.26
CA GLN A 148 4.40 -4.87 24.44
C GLN A 148 4.88 -4.21 23.13
N THR A 149 5.76 -4.89 22.38
CA THR A 149 6.19 -4.43 21.05
C THR A 149 5.00 -4.33 20.10
N ALA A 150 4.12 -5.33 20.06
CA ALA A 150 2.93 -5.33 19.22
C ALA A 150 1.97 -4.20 19.58
N LYS A 151 1.78 -3.93 20.89
CA LYS A 151 0.99 -2.79 21.37
C LYS A 151 1.56 -1.45 20.93
N GLU A 152 2.89 -1.29 20.99
CA GLU A 152 3.55 -0.06 20.56
C GLU A 152 3.45 0.14 19.04
N LEU A 153 3.66 -0.91 18.26
CA LEU A 153 3.48 -0.87 16.80
C LEU A 153 2.03 -0.56 16.40
N ALA A 154 1.05 -1.16 17.08
CA ALA A 154 -0.36 -0.85 16.85
C ALA A 154 -0.70 0.61 17.23
N ARG A 155 -0.10 1.15 18.30
CA ARG A 155 -0.27 2.55 18.72
C ARG A 155 0.24 3.52 17.67
N LEU A 156 1.38 3.23 17.04
CA LEU A 156 1.93 4.06 15.96
C LEU A 156 0.97 4.15 14.77
N LEU A 157 0.26 3.06 14.49
CA LEU A 157 -0.77 3.00 13.45
C LEU A 157 -2.10 3.63 13.90
N GLY A 158 -2.44 3.61 15.19
CA GLY A 158 -3.75 4.03 15.72
C GLY A 158 -4.17 5.49 15.45
N GLY A 159 -3.27 6.35 14.98
CA GLY A 159 -3.60 7.71 14.53
C GLY A 159 -4.11 7.82 13.09
N VAL A 160 -4.09 6.73 12.33
CA VAL A 160 -4.42 6.72 10.90
C VAL A 160 -5.80 6.13 10.68
N ASP A 161 -6.66 6.85 9.97
CA ASP A 161 -7.92 6.30 9.47
C ASP A 161 -7.66 5.39 8.26
N PHE A 162 -7.88 4.08 8.44
CA PHE A 162 -7.71 3.03 7.44
C PHE A 162 -8.95 2.77 6.59
N SER A 163 -10.00 3.58 6.74
CA SER A 163 -11.23 3.44 5.96
C SER A 163 -10.95 3.47 4.45
N ILE A 164 -11.55 2.53 3.73
CA ILE A 164 -11.52 2.43 2.26
C ILE A 164 -12.91 2.76 1.73
N ASP A 165 -13.50 3.78 2.30
CA ASP A 165 -14.87 4.22 2.06
C ASP A 165 -14.98 5.07 0.78
N SER A 166 -13.87 5.66 0.30
CA SER A 166 -13.89 6.50 -0.89
C SER A 166 -12.62 6.41 -1.77
N LYS A 167 -12.80 6.65 -3.08
CA LYS A 167 -11.68 6.85 -4.02
C LYS A 167 -10.80 8.04 -3.62
N GLU A 168 -11.41 9.06 -3.03
CA GLU A 168 -10.72 10.26 -2.54
C GLU A 168 -9.74 9.90 -1.43
N ARG A 169 -10.15 9.08 -0.45
CA ARG A 169 -9.24 8.65 0.63
C ARG A 169 -8.04 7.86 0.10
N ALA A 170 -8.25 6.96 -0.86
CA ALA A 170 -7.17 6.22 -1.52
C ALA A 170 -6.20 7.12 -2.31
N LEU A 171 -6.67 8.23 -2.86
CA LEU A 171 -5.78 9.22 -3.48
C LEU A 171 -5.06 10.06 -2.44
N THR A 172 -5.76 10.46 -1.37
CA THR A 172 -5.21 11.28 -0.28
C THR A 172 -4.07 10.58 0.45
N ILE A 173 -4.18 9.28 0.74
CA ILE A 173 -3.12 8.56 1.46
C ILE A 173 -1.80 8.54 0.69
N GLN A 174 -1.81 8.61 -0.64
CA GLN A 174 -0.58 8.70 -1.44
C GLN A 174 0.02 10.11 -1.46
N ALA A 175 -0.82 11.13 -1.29
CA ALA A 175 -0.38 12.53 -1.22
C ALA A 175 0.08 12.91 0.20
N GLU A 176 -0.45 12.23 1.22
CA GLU A 176 -0.13 12.44 2.62
C GLU A 176 1.27 11.90 2.94
N LYS A 177 2.19 12.80 3.27
CA LYS A 177 3.59 12.44 3.54
C LYS A 177 3.89 12.00 4.97
N GLY A 178 2.88 11.96 5.85
CA GLY A 178 3.08 11.67 7.28
C GLY A 178 3.19 10.18 7.61
N TRP A 179 2.46 9.32 6.90
CA TRP A 179 2.43 7.89 7.21
C TRP A 179 3.71 7.10 6.85
N PRO A 180 4.55 7.50 5.86
CA PRO A 180 5.85 6.88 5.65
C PRO A 180 6.77 7.01 6.88
N ASP A 181 6.73 8.14 7.57
CA ASP A 181 7.49 8.35 8.81
C ASP A 181 7.00 7.44 9.96
N ILE A 182 5.71 7.10 9.96
CA ILE A 182 5.15 6.09 10.89
C ILE A 182 5.78 4.72 10.59
N CYS A 183 5.91 4.34 9.32
CA CYS A 183 6.53 3.08 8.93
C CYS A 183 8.01 3.02 9.36
N LEU A 184 8.74 4.13 9.24
CA LEU A 184 10.12 4.22 9.73
C LEU A 184 10.19 4.08 11.26
N GLN A 185 9.26 4.71 12.01
CA GLN A 185 9.17 4.54 13.46
C GLN A 185 8.86 3.08 13.84
N MET A 186 7.98 2.42 13.10
CA MET A 186 7.69 0.99 13.29
C MET A 186 8.95 0.14 13.07
N LEU A 187 9.73 0.44 12.03
CA LEU A 187 10.99 -0.25 11.76
C LEU A 187 11.96 -0.12 12.94
N ASN A 188 12.12 1.07 13.50
CA ASN A 188 12.98 1.29 14.67
C ASN A 188 12.54 0.46 15.88
N VAL A 189 11.23 0.34 16.11
CA VAL A 189 10.66 -0.51 17.18
C VAL A 189 10.94 -2.00 16.90
N MET A 190 10.80 -2.44 15.66
CA MET A 190 11.13 -3.81 15.24
C MET A 190 12.61 -4.13 15.47
N GLU A 191 13.52 -3.22 15.11
CA GLU A 191 14.95 -3.38 15.32
C GLU A 191 15.34 -3.40 16.80
N ALA A 192 14.70 -2.58 17.63
CA ALA A 192 14.90 -2.62 19.07
C ALA A 192 14.51 -3.99 19.66
N TYR A 193 13.40 -4.58 19.19
CA TYR A 193 12.98 -5.93 19.57
C TYR A 193 13.96 -7.02 19.07
N LEU A 194 14.59 -6.83 17.91
CA LEU A 194 15.59 -7.78 17.42
C LEU A 194 16.85 -7.82 18.28
N LYS A 195 17.28 -6.66 18.79
CA LYS A 195 18.48 -6.50 19.62
C LYS A 195 18.30 -6.91 21.09
N SER A 196 17.06 -7.02 21.57
CA SER A 196 16.71 -7.52 22.91
C SER A 196 16.66 -9.04 23.00
#